data_AF-A0A412YI01-F1
#
_entry.id   AF-A0A412YI01-F1
#
_cell.length_a   1.000
_cell.length_b   1.000
_cell.length_c   1.000
_cell.angle_alpha   90.00
_cell.angle_beta   90.00
_cell.angle_gamma   90.00
#
_symmetry.space_group_name_H-M   'P 1'
#
loop_
_entity.id
_entity.type
_entity.pdbx_description
1 polymer ?
#
loop_
_entity_poly.entity_id
_entity_poly.type
_entity_poly.pdbx_seq_one_letter_code
_entity_poly.pdbx_strand_id
1 'polypeptide(L)'
;MKSQIDALRQLTHELLYLGMDGEPIYADRFHQLNSEVYSQAEALYGENTENDEEEATLCITLLKAYSATIYNHGDKEEKVQELLNRSWEVLGKLPDSLLKCQLLVACYGETLDEELAEYAHKIMSGWDGLLTAEQQNVSDELQNVENDSYLHANTEL
;
A
#
# COMPACT_ATOMS: atom_id res chain seq x y z
N MET A 1 -4.53 0.07 18.37
CA MET A 1 -4.54 -0.45 16.99
C MET A 1 -5.10 0.55 15.99
N LYS A 2 -6.41 0.79 15.90
CA LYS A 2 -6.99 1.70 14.88
C LYS A 2 -6.31 3.09 14.81
N SER A 3 -6.09 3.74 15.97
CA SER A 3 -5.38 5.03 16.03
C SER A 3 -3.92 4.97 15.56
N GLN A 4 -3.25 3.84 15.74
CA GLN A 4 -1.86 3.63 15.28
C GLN A 4 -1.82 3.37 13.77
N ILE A 5 -2.78 2.61 13.25
CA ILE A 5 -2.97 2.41 11.80
C ILE A 5 -3.24 3.74 11.11
N ASP A 6 -4.12 4.57 11.68
CA ASP A 6 -4.44 5.90 11.15
C ASP A 6 -3.21 6.82 11.13
N ALA A 7 -2.42 6.80 12.21
CA ALA A 7 -1.18 7.57 12.31
C ALA A 7 -0.12 7.11 11.27
N LEU A 8 0.10 5.80 11.15
CA LEU A 8 1.03 5.24 10.17
C LEU A 8 0.59 5.59 8.75
N ARG A 9 -0.69 5.42 8.43
CA ARG A 9 -1.25 5.79 7.12
C ARG A 9 -1.03 7.26 6.79
N GLN A 10 -1.20 8.17 7.76
CA GLN A 10 -0.93 9.59 7.55
C GLN A 10 0.54 9.87 7.28
N LEU A 11 1.46 9.26 8.05
CA LEU A 11 2.90 9.44 7.85
C LEU A 11 3.38 8.86 6.52
N THR A 12 2.89 7.68 6.16
CA THR A 12 3.18 7.04 4.86
C THR A 12 2.70 7.92 3.71
N HIS A 13 1.49 8.50 3.82
CA HIS A 13 0.99 9.44 2.82
C HIS A 13 1.86 10.70 2.74
N GLU A 14 2.25 11.30 3.87
CA GLU A 14 3.16 12.46 3.85
C GLU A 14 4.50 12.12 3.19
N LEU A 15 5.06 10.95 3.47
CA LEU A 15 6.33 10.50 2.91
C LEU A 15 6.25 10.28 1.39
N LEU A 16 5.20 9.62 0.90
CA LEU A 16 5.02 9.33 -0.53
C LEU A 16 4.81 10.58 -1.38
N TYR A 17 4.14 11.60 -0.84
CA TYR A 17 3.80 12.84 -1.55
C TYR A 17 4.73 14.02 -1.21
N LEU A 18 5.83 13.76 -0.50
CA LEU A 18 6.75 14.79 -0.04
C LEU A 18 7.34 15.57 -1.23
N GLY A 19 7.14 16.89 -1.25
CA GLY A 19 7.62 17.78 -2.30
C GLY A 19 6.77 17.85 -3.57
N MET A 20 5.65 17.11 -3.64
CA MET A 20 4.70 17.23 -4.76
C MET A 20 3.92 18.56 -4.77
N ASP A 21 3.93 19.28 -3.64
CA ASP A 21 3.38 20.63 -3.50
C ASP A 21 4.32 21.74 -4.01
N GLY A 22 5.55 21.40 -4.40
CA GLY A 22 6.58 22.33 -4.87
C GLY A 22 7.42 22.95 -3.75
N GLU A 23 7.19 22.58 -2.49
CA GLU A 23 8.00 23.04 -1.36
C GLU A 23 9.37 22.33 -1.32
N PRO A 24 10.43 22.99 -0.81
CA PRO A 24 11.73 22.35 -0.66
C PRO A 24 11.70 21.15 0.28
N ILE A 25 12.31 20.04 -0.14
CA ILE A 25 12.50 18.86 0.71
C ILE A 25 13.71 19.10 1.63
N TYR A 26 13.45 19.23 2.92
CA TYR A 26 14.50 19.31 3.93
C TYR A 26 14.99 17.91 4.32
N ALA A 27 16.31 17.71 4.32
CA ALA A 27 16.92 16.39 4.54
C ALA A 27 16.64 15.82 5.94
N ASP A 28 16.57 16.68 6.96
CA ASP A 28 16.20 16.31 8.32
C ASP A 28 14.74 15.85 8.41
N ARG A 29 13.80 16.56 7.75
CA ARG A 29 12.40 16.13 7.68
C ARG A 29 12.24 14.82 6.93
N PHE A 30 12.92 14.66 5.79
CA PHE A 30 12.91 13.40 5.03
C PHE A 30 13.45 12.24 5.85
N HIS A 31 14.57 12.44 6.55
CA HIS A 31 15.15 11.43 7.45
C HIS A 31 14.21 11.08 8.62
N GLN A 32 13.56 12.09 9.21
CA GLN A 32 12.59 11.91 10.29
C GLN A 32 11.38 11.09 9.82
N LEU A 33 10.77 11.47 8.69
CA LEU A 33 9.59 10.79 8.15
C LEU A 33 9.87 9.31 7.85
N ASN A 34 10.98 9.02 7.17
CA ASN A 34 11.37 7.63 6.92
C ASN A 34 11.53 6.83 8.22
N SER A 35 12.10 7.45 9.25
CA SER A 35 12.36 6.80 10.55
C SER A 35 11.06 6.52 11.30
N GLU A 36 10.14 7.50 11.29
CA GLU A 36 8.84 7.39 11.94
C GLU A 36 7.95 6.36 11.26
N VAL A 37 7.89 6.35 9.92
CA VAL A 37 7.15 5.34 9.14
C VAL A 37 7.69 3.94 9.45
N TYR A 38 9.01 3.75 9.38
CA TYR A 38 9.62 2.45 9.67
C TYR A 38 9.33 2.01 11.11
N SER A 39 9.59 2.88 12.10
CA SER A 39 9.39 2.52 13.52
C SER A 39 7.92 2.20 13.85
N GLN A 40 6.96 2.87 13.22
CA GLN A 40 5.54 2.58 13.45
C GLN A 40 5.09 1.31 12.71
N ALA A 41 5.62 1.04 11.51
CA ALA A 41 5.39 -0.22 10.83
C ALA A 41 5.89 -1.41 11.67
N GLU A 42 7.11 -1.33 12.22
CA GLU A 42 7.67 -2.36 13.09
C GLU A 42 6.83 -2.59 14.37
N ALA A 43 6.27 -1.52 14.94
CA ALA A 43 5.41 -1.62 16.12
C ALA A 43 4.07 -2.32 15.82
N LEU A 44 3.59 -2.26 14.58
CA LEU A 44 2.34 -2.88 14.13
C LEU A 44 2.53 -4.23 13.46
N TYR A 45 3.73 -4.55 12.97
CA TYR A 45 4.01 -5.78 12.22
C TYR A 45 3.61 -7.06 12.96
N GLY A 46 3.91 -7.12 14.26
CA GLY A 46 3.59 -8.26 15.11
C GLY A 46 2.13 -8.36 15.55
N GLU A 47 1.31 -7.36 15.23
CA GLU A 47 -0.12 -7.38 15.53
C GLU A 47 -0.87 -8.19 14.46
N ASN A 48 -1.93 -8.87 14.89
CA ASN A 48 -2.88 -9.53 14.02
C ASN A 48 -4.30 -9.33 14.55
N THR A 49 -5.28 -9.53 13.69
CA THR A 49 -6.69 -9.40 14.06
C THR A 49 -7.46 -10.64 13.64
N GLU A 50 -8.47 -11.02 14.43
CA GLU A 50 -9.38 -12.11 14.05
C GLU A 50 -10.45 -11.66 13.04
N ASN A 51 -10.53 -10.35 12.75
CA ASN A 51 -11.50 -9.78 11.83
C ASN A 51 -10.86 -9.58 10.45
N ASP A 52 -11.42 -10.21 9.42
CA ASP A 52 -10.82 -10.18 8.07
C ASP A 52 -10.71 -8.74 7.48
N GLU A 53 -11.62 -7.82 7.80
CA GLU A 53 -11.55 -6.42 7.32
C GLU A 53 -10.49 -5.60 8.07
N GLU A 54 -10.35 -5.80 9.38
CA GLU A 54 -9.31 -5.16 10.18
C GLU A 54 -7.92 -5.68 9.79
N GLU A 55 -7.80 -6.99 9.54
CA GLU A 55 -6.57 -7.63 9.07
C GLU A 55 -6.17 -7.12 7.69
N ALA A 56 -7.13 -7.00 6.77
CA ALA A 56 -6.90 -6.40 5.45
C ALA A 56 -6.41 -4.95 5.57
N THR A 57 -7.04 -4.15 6.43
CA THR A 57 -6.63 -2.76 6.68
C THR A 57 -5.21 -2.68 7.23
N LEU A 58 -4.86 -3.58 8.16
CA LEU A 58 -3.51 -3.67 8.72
C LEU A 58 -2.49 -4.05 7.64
N CYS A 59 -2.77 -5.07 6.83
CA CYS A 59 -1.89 -5.51 5.75
C CYS A 59 -1.67 -4.41 4.70
N ILE A 60 -2.73 -3.75 4.23
CA ILE A 60 -2.61 -2.60 3.29
C ILE A 60 -1.68 -1.53 3.87
N THR A 61 -1.88 -1.19 5.13
CA THR A 61 -1.13 -0.11 5.78
C THR A 61 0.35 -0.47 5.91
N LEU A 62 0.66 -1.71 6.30
CA LEU A 62 2.04 -2.18 6.47
C LEU A 62 2.77 -2.34 5.12
N LEU A 63 2.12 -2.92 4.11
CA LEU A 63 2.71 -3.05 2.76
C LEU A 63 3.09 -1.67 2.21
N LYS A 64 2.16 -0.71 2.25
CA LYS A 64 2.42 0.68 1.83
C LYS A 64 3.51 1.37 2.64
N ALA A 65 3.58 1.11 3.95
CA ALA A 65 4.60 1.70 4.81
C ALA A 65 6.01 1.16 4.47
N TYR A 66 6.13 -0.15 4.27
CA TYR A 66 7.40 -0.79 3.92
C TYR A 66 7.88 -0.42 2.51
N SER A 67 6.97 -0.23 1.56
CA SER A 67 7.33 0.27 0.22
C SER A 67 7.74 1.74 0.24
N ALA A 68 7.08 2.58 1.04
CA ALA A 68 7.38 4.00 1.13
C ALA A 68 8.72 4.31 1.83
N THR A 69 9.06 3.58 2.90
CA THR A 69 10.29 3.86 3.67
C THR A 69 11.55 3.30 2.99
N ILE A 70 12.59 4.14 2.95
CA ILE A 70 13.91 3.74 2.43
C ILE A 70 14.68 2.85 3.40
N TYR A 71 14.25 2.73 4.66
CA TYR A 71 14.94 1.90 5.63
C TYR A 71 14.66 0.42 5.39
N ASN A 72 15.75 -0.36 5.38
CA ASN A 72 15.73 -1.81 5.38
C ASN A 72 16.84 -2.30 6.31
N HIS A 73 16.49 -3.06 7.35
CA HIS A 73 17.44 -3.68 8.28
C HIS A 73 17.89 -5.08 7.86
N GLY A 74 17.57 -5.49 6.63
CA GLY A 74 17.91 -6.78 6.03
C GLY A 74 16.80 -7.82 6.14
N ASP A 75 15.65 -7.47 6.71
CA ASP A 75 14.49 -8.35 6.93
C ASP A 75 13.20 -7.82 6.29
N LYS A 76 13.25 -6.69 5.56
CA LYS A 76 12.04 -6.07 4.99
C LYS A 76 11.34 -6.98 3.98
N GLU A 77 12.11 -7.64 3.11
CA GLU A 77 11.58 -8.55 2.10
C GLU A 77 10.87 -9.76 2.73
N GLU A 78 11.39 -10.30 3.83
CA GLU A 78 10.75 -11.39 4.58
C GLU A 78 9.42 -10.93 5.20
N LYS A 79 9.40 -9.73 5.77
CA LYS A 79 8.18 -9.13 6.35
C LYS A 79 7.12 -8.84 5.29
N VAL A 80 7.51 -8.31 4.14
CA VAL A 80 6.59 -8.10 3.01
C VAL A 80 6.01 -9.42 2.54
N GLN A 81 6.82 -10.48 2.40
CA GLN A 81 6.32 -11.80 2.03
C GLN A 81 5.32 -12.36 3.05
N GLU A 82 5.56 -12.19 4.35
CA GLU A 82 4.62 -12.61 5.38
C GLU A 82 3.31 -11.82 5.33
N LEU A 83 3.37 -10.50 5.06
CA LEU A 83 2.18 -9.69 4.86
C LEU A 83 1.40 -10.08 3.61
N LEU A 84 2.07 -10.46 2.53
CA LEU A 84 1.43 -11.01 1.33
C LEU A 84 0.72 -12.34 1.65
N ASN A 85 1.34 -13.23 2.43
CA ASN A 85 0.70 -14.48 2.88
C ASN A 85 -0.58 -14.19 3.68
N ARG A 86 -0.51 -13.27 4.65
CA ARG A 86 -1.66 -12.83 5.46
C ARG A 86 -2.76 -12.21 4.58
N SER A 87 -2.37 -11.40 3.61
CA SER A 87 -3.29 -10.79 2.65
C SER A 87 -4.06 -11.83 1.85
N TRP A 88 -3.41 -12.92 1.46
CA TRP A 88 -4.04 -13.98 0.65
C TRP A 88 -5.12 -14.71 1.44
N GLU A 89 -4.89 -14.92 2.74
CA GLU A 89 -5.85 -15.56 3.65
C GLU A 89 -7.15 -14.75 3.81
N VAL A 90 -7.11 -13.42 3.62
CA VAL A 90 -8.30 -12.55 3.77
C VAL A 90 -8.93 -12.17 2.43
N LEU A 91 -8.17 -12.08 1.33
CA LEU A 91 -8.70 -11.72 0.00
C LEU A 91 -9.87 -12.60 -0.46
N GLY A 92 -9.79 -13.91 -0.20
CA GLY A 92 -10.85 -14.86 -0.56
C GLY A 92 -12.12 -14.73 0.27
N LYS A 93 -12.05 -14.07 1.43
CA LYS A 93 -13.17 -13.90 2.38
C LYS A 93 -13.86 -12.55 2.22
N LEU A 94 -13.13 -11.52 1.76
CA LEU A 94 -13.67 -10.19 1.57
C LEU A 94 -14.67 -10.14 0.39
N PRO A 95 -15.82 -9.45 0.54
CA PRO A 95 -16.69 -9.14 -0.57
C PRO A 95 -16.04 -8.12 -1.51
N ASP A 96 -16.50 -8.07 -2.75
CA ASP A 96 -16.10 -7.03 -3.71
C ASP A 96 -16.47 -5.66 -3.14
N SER A 97 -15.43 -4.87 -2.83
CA SER A 97 -15.52 -3.63 -2.05
C SER A 97 -14.29 -2.76 -2.30
N LEU A 98 -14.35 -1.49 -1.89
CA LEU A 98 -13.18 -0.59 -1.93
C LEU A 98 -12.00 -1.17 -1.12
N LEU A 99 -12.26 -1.74 0.05
CA LEU A 99 -11.21 -2.34 0.89
C LEU A 99 -10.52 -3.51 0.17
N LYS A 100 -11.28 -4.40 -0.45
CA LYS A 100 -10.72 -5.50 -1.25
C LYS A 100 -9.89 -4.98 -2.42
N CYS A 101 -10.39 -3.96 -3.11
CA CYS A 101 -9.68 -3.30 -4.20
C CYS A 101 -8.34 -2.70 -3.73
N GLN A 102 -8.32 -2.00 -2.58
CA GLN A 102 -7.10 -1.46 -1.98
C GLN A 102 -6.10 -2.56 -1.60
N LEU A 103 -6.57 -3.70 -1.08
CA LEU A 103 -5.71 -4.83 -0.77
C LEU A 103 -5.11 -5.46 -2.04
N LEU A 104 -5.92 -5.63 -3.10
CA LEU A 104 -5.45 -6.13 -4.39
C LEU A 104 -4.35 -5.23 -4.97
N VAL A 105 -4.57 -3.91 -5.00
CA VAL A 105 -3.60 -2.94 -5.52
C VAL A 105 -2.32 -2.91 -4.70
N ALA A 106 -2.42 -2.95 -3.35
CA ALA A 106 -1.25 -3.02 -2.49
C ALA A 106 -0.41 -4.27 -2.75
N CYS A 107 -1.06 -5.43 -2.95
CA CYS A 107 -0.32 -6.67 -3.21
C CYS A 107 0.21 -6.75 -4.65
N TYR A 108 -0.51 -6.18 -5.62
CA TYR A 108 -0.02 -6.01 -6.99
C TYR A 108 1.26 -5.18 -7.03
N GLY A 109 1.33 -4.09 -6.26
CA GLY A 109 2.53 -3.26 -6.15
C GLY A 109 3.80 -4.01 -5.71
N GLU A 110 3.66 -5.09 -4.95
CA GLU A 110 4.79 -5.89 -4.47
C GLU A 110 5.10 -7.12 -5.32
N THR A 111 4.09 -7.67 -6.02
CA THR A 111 4.20 -8.96 -6.72
C THR A 111 4.21 -8.83 -8.25
N LEU A 112 3.63 -7.75 -8.77
CA LEU A 112 3.31 -7.55 -10.18
C LEU A 112 2.51 -8.73 -10.78
N ASP A 113 1.72 -9.42 -9.96
CA ASP A 113 0.81 -10.46 -10.42
C ASP A 113 -0.40 -9.83 -11.12
N GLU A 114 -0.43 -9.91 -12.45
CA GLU A 114 -1.46 -9.31 -13.30
C GLU A 114 -2.88 -9.80 -12.97
N GLU A 115 -3.06 -10.99 -12.39
CA GLU A 115 -4.39 -11.46 -11.97
C GLU A 115 -4.99 -10.56 -10.88
N LEU A 116 -4.16 -9.95 -10.04
CA LEU A 116 -4.59 -9.00 -9.00
C LEU A 116 -5.06 -7.69 -9.61
N ALA A 117 -4.32 -7.17 -10.59
CA ALA A 117 -4.66 -5.95 -11.32
C ALA A 117 -5.96 -6.13 -12.11
N GLU A 118 -6.09 -7.24 -12.84
CA GLU A 118 -7.32 -7.60 -13.56
C GLU A 118 -8.54 -7.65 -12.63
N TYR A 119 -8.38 -8.23 -11.44
CA TYR A 119 -9.46 -8.29 -10.47
C TYR A 119 -9.77 -6.91 -9.85
N ALA A 120 -8.75 -6.09 -9.58
CA ALA A 120 -8.96 -4.71 -9.13
C ALA A 120 -9.78 -3.91 -10.16
N HIS A 121 -9.39 -3.96 -11.45
CA HIS A 121 -10.14 -3.33 -12.55
C HIS A 121 -11.59 -3.82 -12.63
N LYS A 122 -11.81 -5.13 -12.43
CA LYS A 122 -13.17 -5.69 -12.41
C LYS A 122 -14.03 -5.08 -11.30
N ILE A 123 -13.49 -4.92 -10.08
CA ILE A 123 -14.21 -4.24 -8.99
C ILE A 123 -14.46 -2.77 -9.33
N MET A 124 -13.45 -2.07 -9.85
CA MET A 124 -13.54 -0.66 -10.25
C MET A 124 -14.59 -0.42 -11.34
N SER A 125 -14.75 -1.35 -12.28
CA SER A 125 -15.75 -1.27 -13.35
C SER A 125 -17.20 -1.24 -12.85
N GLY A 126 -17.42 -1.71 -11.61
CA GLY A 126 -18.72 -1.66 -10.95
C GLY A 126 -18.99 -0.36 -10.17
N TRP A 127 -18.06 0.61 -10.17
CA TRP A 127 -18.28 1.90 -9.52
C TRP A 127 -19.10 2.82 -10.44
N ASP A 128 -20.31 3.14 -10.00
CA ASP A 128 -21.22 4.02 -10.73
C ASP A 128 -21.09 5.48 -10.27
N GLY A 129 -21.19 6.41 -11.21
CA GLY A 129 -21.26 7.85 -10.93
C GLY A 129 -19.92 8.51 -10.67
N LEU A 130 -19.91 9.58 -9.86
CA LEU A 130 -18.69 10.30 -9.51
C LEU A 130 -17.94 9.51 -8.43
N LEU A 131 -16.66 9.23 -8.69
CA LEU A 131 -15.81 8.51 -7.74
C LEU A 131 -15.61 9.31 -6.45
N THR A 132 -15.55 8.60 -5.32
CA THR A 132 -15.07 9.18 -4.06
C THR A 132 -13.57 9.46 -4.16
N ALA A 133 -13.05 10.29 -3.26
CA ALA A 133 -11.61 10.56 -3.20
C ALA A 133 -10.79 9.27 -2.99
N GLU A 134 -11.28 8.34 -2.17
CA GLU A 134 -10.60 7.08 -1.91
C GLU A 134 -10.64 6.13 -3.10
N GLN A 135 -11.74 6.11 -3.86
CA GLN A 135 -11.84 5.37 -5.13
C GLN A 135 -10.90 5.94 -6.18
N GLN A 136 -10.84 7.26 -6.33
CA GLN A 136 -9.92 7.90 -7.25
C GLN A 136 -8.46 7.59 -6.87
N ASN A 137 -8.12 7.70 -5.58
CA ASN A 137 -6.75 7.43 -5.11
C ASN A 137 -6.29 6.02 -5.45
N VAL A 138 -7.12 4.99 -5.22
CA VAL A 138 -6.72 3.60 -5.51
C VAL A 138 -6.66 3.32 -7.02
N SER A 139 -7.50 3.99 -7.83
CA SER A 139 -7.38 3.94 -9.30
C SER A 139 -6.09 4.56 -9.79
N ASP A 140 -5.71 5.72 -9.24
CA ASP A 140 -4.47 6.41 -9.59
C ASP A 140 -3.24 5.59 -9.15
N GLU A 141 -3.29 4.98 -7.96
CA GLU A 141 -2.24 4.06 -7.48
C GLU A 141 -2.05 2.86 -8.42
N LEU A 142 -3.13 2.19 -8.81
CA LEU A 142 -3.07 1.06 -9.74
C LEU A 142 -2.44 1.49 -11.07
N GLN A 143 -2.92 2.59 -11.64
CA GLN A 143 -2.41 3.12 -12.90
C GLN A 143 -0.92 3.48 -12.82
N ASN A 144 -0.45 4.03 -11.69
CA ASN A 144 0.95 4.36 -11.49
C ASN A 144 1.82 3.10 -11.48
N VAL A 145 1.42 2.06 -10.73
CA VAL A 145 2.17 0.79 -10.67
C VAL A 145 2.23 0.12 -12.05
N GLU A 146 1.12 0.10 -12.78
CA GLU A 146 1.08 -0.44 -14.15
C GLU A 146 2.05 0.32 -15.07
N ASN A 147 1.99 1.66 -15.07
CA ASN A 147 2.85 2.49 -15.91
C ASN A 147 4.34 2.31 -15.60
N ASP A 148 4.71 2.24 -14.32
CA ASP A 148 6.08 2.03 -13.89
C ASP A 148 6.59 0.65 -14.32
N SER A 149 5.78 -0.40 -14.17
CA SER A 149 6.09 -1.75 -14.66
C SER A 149 6.37 -1.78 -16.17
N TYR A 150 5.52 -1.12 -16.97
CA TYR A 150 5.72 -0.99 -18.42
C TYR A 150 6.99 -0.21 -18.79
N LEU A 151 7.36 0.81 -18.00
CA LEU A 151 8.57 1.59 -18.26
C LEU A 151 9.83 0.73 -18.06
N HIS A 152 9.88 -0.05 -16.97
CA HIS A 152 10.99 -0.94 -16.67
C HIS A 152 11.14 -2.08 -17.69
N ALA A 153 10.04 -2.69 -18.14
CA ALA A 153 10.08 -3.73 -19.18
C ALA A 153 10.63 -3.23 -20.53
N ASN A 154 10.43 -1.95 -20.85
CA ASN A 154 10.89 -1.35 -22.12
C ASN A 154 12.32 -0.77 -22.06
N THR A 155 12.96 -0.74 -20.88
CA THR A 155 14.36 -0.26 -20.74
C THR A 155 15.40 -1.37 -20.86
N GLU A 156 14.98 -2.64 -20.92
CA GLU A 156 15.87 -3.81 -21.07
C GLU A 156 16.05 -4.31 -22.52
N LEU A 157 15.65 -3.51 -23.53
CA LEU A 157 15.83 -3.77 -24.97
C LEU A 157 16.92 -2.89 -25.58
#